data_AF-A0A453LE78-F1
#
_entry.id   AF-A0A453LE78-F1
#
_cell.length_a   1.000
_cell.length_b   1.000
_cell.length_c   1.000
_cell.angle_alpha   90.00
_cell.angle_beta   90.00
_cell.angle_gamma   90.00
#
_symmetry.space_group_name_H-M   'P 1'
#
loop_
_entity.id
_entity.type
_entity.pdbx_description
1 polymer ?
#
loop_
_entity_poly.entity_id
_entity_poly.type
_entity_poly.pdbx_seq_one_letter_code
_entity_poly.pdbx_strand_id
1 'polypeptide(L)'
;CSTAPRRRSSSPTRTGAPTATTWISEPAAAPSTATSTDTRQDELLWGAAWLRRASGDDTFREYIQNNGKTLGAEDSINEFGWDNKHAGLNVLISKEFIEGEALSMQSYKESADSFICTLIPESSSPHIQYTPGGMIYKPGGSNMQHVTSISFLLLTYAKYLTKSSHTVNCGDISVGPDTLRLQAKKQIDYLLGDNPMKMSYMVGYGDRYPQRIHHRGSSLPSIKDHPERMACKDGTPYYDSSSPNPNPLVGAIVGGPGEDDAYGDDRADYRKSEPTTYINAPLVGVLAYFVGNPNPGHIRH
;
A
#
# COMPACT_ATOMS: atom_id res chain seq x y z
N CYS A 1 14.08 -15.06 19.78
CA CYS A 1 15.11 -15.31 18.75
C CYS A 1 14.88 -14.36 17.57
N SER A 2 15.15 -13.08 17.80
CA SER A 2 15.80 -12.16 16.89
C SER A 2 16.81 -11.46 17.80
N THR A 3 18.10 -11.51 17.48
CA THR A 3 19.10 -10.70 18.17
C THR A 3 19.13 -9.32 17.52
N ALA A 4 18.06 -8.55 17.71
CA ALA A 4 18.16 -7.10 17.60
C ALA A 4 18.86 -6.59 18.87
N PRO A 5 19.88 -5.72 18.78
CA PRO A 5 20.61 -5.26 19.96
C PRO A 5 19.69 -4.44 20.86
N ARG A 6 19.42 -4.95 22.08
CA ARG A 6 18.80 -4.16 23.15
C ARG A 6 19.75 -3.01 23.51
N ARG A 7 19.40 -1.76 23.16
CA ARG A 7 19.92 -0.59 23.90
C ARG A 7 19.32 -0.64 25.30
N ARG A 8 20.15 -0.93 26.30
CA ARG A 8 19.78 -0.83 27.72
C ARG A 8 19.61 0.65 28.07
N SER A 9 18.39 1.07 28.41
CA SER A 9 18.19 2.20 29.34
C SER A 9 17.95 1.62 30.73
N SER A 10 18.86 1.91 31.65
CA SER A 10 18.76 1.55 33.06
C SER A 10 17.75 2.43 33.79
N SER A 11 16.75 1.83 34.45
CA SER A 11 16.24 2.17 35.80
C SER A 11 15.14 1.17 36.23
N PRO A 12 14.97 0.86 37.53
CA PRO A 12 14.38 -0.41 37.96
C PRO A 12 12.93 -0.35 38.48
N THR A 13 12.31 -1.53 38.50
CA THR A 13 11.15 -2.01 39.28
C THR A 13 9.73 -1.50 38.98
N ARG A 14 8.88 -2.40 38.43
CA ARG A 14 7.70 -2.95 39.14
C ARG A 14 7.15 -4.18 38.40
N THR A 15 6.71 -5.17 39.16
CA THR A 15 6.15 -6.47 38.74
C THR A 15 4.78 -6.33 38.08
N GLY A 16 4.54 -7.04 36.97
CA GLY A 16 3.26 -7.10 36.25
C GLY A 16 3.25 -8.19 35.16
N ALA A 17 2.08 -8.82 34.97
CA ALA A 17 1.76 -10.05 34.22
C ALA A 17 2.27 -10.13 32.75
N PRO A 18 2.37 -11.35 32.15
CA PRO A 18 2.91 -11.53 30.82
C PRO A 18 1.94 -11.01 29.74
N THR A 19 2.25 -9.86 29.17
CA THR A 19 1.63 -9.38 27.93
C THR A 19 2.10 -10.23 26.75
N ALA A 20 1.17 -10.82 26.01
CA ALA A 20 1.41 -11.45 24.73
C ALA A 20 1.98 -10.42 23.75
N THR A 21 3.29 -10.51 23.47
CA THR A 21 3.95 -9.69 22.45
C THR A 21 3.61 -10.28 21.08
N THR A 22 2.67 -9.67 20.37
CA THR A 22 2.51 -9.83 18.92
C THR A 22 3.77 -9.31 18.24
N TRP A 23 4.58 -10.22 17.71
CA TRP A 23 5.75 -9.89 16.90
C TRP A 23 5.27 -9.64 15.46
N ILE A 24 5.13 -8.37 15.10
CA ILE A 24 5.09 -7.94 13.69
C ILE A 24 6.50 -8.16 13.15
N SER A 25 6.65 -8.95 12.09
CA SER A 25 7.91 -9.03 11.35
C SER A 25 8.16 -7.69 10.67
N GLU A 26 9.28 -7.04 10.99
CA GLU A 26 9.87 -6.07 10.08
C GLU A 26 10.31 -6.84 8.82
N PRO A 27 9.89 -6.43 7.61
CA PRO A 27 10.38 -7.05 6.39
C PRO A 27 11.91 -6.89 6.34
N ALA A 28 12.60 -7.91 5.85
CA ALA A 28 14.02 -7.83 5.58
C ALA A 28 14.25 -6.66 4.61
N ALA A 29 14.92 -5.60 5.10
CA ALA A 29 15.33 -4.48 4.28
C ALA A 29 16.08 -5.01 3.05
N ALA A 30 15.54 -4.77 1.85
CA ALA A 30 16.32 -4.87 0.64
C ALA A 30 17.48 -3.88 0.77
N PRO A 31 18.72 -4.23 0.41
CA PRO A 31 19.84 -3.30 0.48
C PRO A 31 19.63 -2.23 -0.61
N SER A 32 18.98 -1.13 -0.25
CA SER A 32 19.00 0.09 -1.05
C SER A 32 20.37 0.73 -0.86
N THR A 33 21.22 0.64 -1.87
CA THR A 33 22.35 1.57 -2.02
C THR A 33 21.79 2.95 -2.40
N ALA A 34 21.17 3.62 -1.43
CA ALA A 34 20.83 5.02 -1.49
C ALA A 34 21.43 5.66 -0.23
N THR A 35 22.50 6.40 -0.44
CA THR A 35 23.17 7.21 0.58
C THR A 35 22.17 8.13 1.28
N SER A 36 22.24 8.17 2.60
CA SER A 36 21.48 9.01 3.54
C SER A 36 21.15 10.44 3.08
N THR A 37 20.06 10.59 2.35
CA THR A 37 19.19 11.77 2.36
C THR A 37 17.95 11.38 3.16
N ASP A 38 17.65 12.15 4.19
CA ASP A 38 16.81 11.83 5.36
C ASP A 38 15.43 11.22 4.99
N THR A 39 15.24 9.91 5.25
CA THR A 39 14.01 9.11 5.04
C THR A 39 12.86 9.49 6.00
N ARG A 40 12.78 10.76 6.39
CA ARG A 40 11.80 11.31 7.35
C ARG A 40 11.11 12.58 6.83
N GLN A 41 11.57 13.10 5.70
CA GLN A 41 11.19 14.43 5.23
C GLN A 41 9.74 14.45 4.72
N ASP A 42 9.35 13.42 3.98
CA ASP A 42 7.99 13.26 3.49
C ASP A 42 7.01 12.93 4.63
N GLU A 43 7.45 12.24 5.70
CA GLU A 43 6.65 12.04 6.90
C GLU A 43 6.30 13.33 7.63
N LEU A 44 7.21 14.31 7.67
CA LEU A 44 6.95 15.60 8.32
C LEU A 44 5.84 16.35 7.57
N LEU A 45 5.91 16.39 6.25
CA LEU A 45 4.89 17.00 5.41
C LEU A 45 3.56 16.23 5.50
N TRP A 46 3.61 14.90 5.51
CA TRP A 46 2.43 14.05 5.67
C TRP A 46 1.73 14.26 7.02
N GLY A 47 2.51 14.33 8.10
CA GLY A 47 2.01 14.63 9.44
C GLY A 47 1.37 16.01 9.53
N ALA A 48 2.04 17.03 8.99
CA ALA A 48 1.51 18.38 8.93
C ALA A 48 0.20 18.45 8.12
N ALA A 49 0.10 17.74 6.99
CA ALA A 49 -1.10 17.72 6.16
C ALA A 49 -2.31 17.09 6.89
N TRP A 50 -2.09 16.02 7.66
CA TRP A 50 -3.15 15.43 8.49
C TRP A 50 -3.53 16.30 9.68
N LEU A 51 -2.56 16.92 10.36
CA LEU A 51 -2.84 17.85 11.45
C LEU A 51 -3.64 19.04 10.94
N ARG A 52 -3.22 19.64 9.81
CA ARG A 52 -3.96 20.68 9.10
C ARG A 52 -5.41 20.27 8.84
N ARG A 53 -5.63 19.08 8.27
CA ARG A 53 -6.96 18.56 7.95
C ARG A 53 -7.83 18.31 9.18
N ALA A 54 -7.22 17.92 10.30
CA ALA A 54 -7.93 17.60 11.53
C ALA A 54 -8.27 18.85 12.36
N SER A 55 -7.32 19.80 12.46
CA SER A 55 -7.45 20.97 13.33
C SER A 55 -8.04 22.20 12.64
N GLY A 56 -7.84 22.35 11.32
CA GLY A 56 -8.11 23.61 10.63
C GLY A 56 -7.14 24.73 11.03
N ASP A 57 -6.00 24.41 11.65
CA ASP A 57 -4.94 25.36 12.00
C ASP A 57 -4.07 25.66 10.78
N ASP A 58 -3.89 26.94 10.47
CA ASP A 58 -3.16 27.42 9.30
C ASP A 58 -1.64 27.36 9.48
N THR A 59 -1.13 27.23 10.71
CA THR A 59 0.30 27.06 10.98
C THR A 59 0.88 25.81 10.31
N PHE A 60 0.11 24.72 10.25
CA PHE A 60 0.51 23.51 9.51
C PHE A 60 0.51 23.73 7.99
N ARG A 61 -0.40 24.58 7.48
CA ARG A 61 -0.44 24.95 6.07
C ARG A 61 0.79 25.77 5.69
N GLU A 62 1.14 26.76 6.51
CA GLU A 62 2.34 27.58 6.36
C GLU A 62 3.60 26.71 6.44
N TYR A 63 3.63 25.73 7.35
CA TYR A 63 4.72 24.77 7.43
C TYR A 63 4.90 24.00 6.12
N ILE A 64 3.82 23.47 5.55
CA ILE A 64 3.84 22.75 4.27
C ILE A 64 4.33 23.65 3.12
N GLN A 65 3.87 24.89 3.06
CA GLN A 65 4.29 25.85 2.02
C GLN A 65 5.79 26.18 2.13
N ASN A 66 6.25 26.49 3.34
CA ASN A 66 7.61 26.96 3.57
C ASN A 66 8.65 25.83 3.47
N ASN A 67 8.25 24.59 3.73
CA ASN A 67 9.17 23.45 3.76
C ASN A 67 8.97 22.46 2.62
N GLY A 68 7.86 22.55 1.85
CA GLY A 68 7.49 21.57 0.83
C GLY A 68 8.62 21.28 -0.15
N LYS A 69 9.20 22.32 -0.75
CA LYS A 69 10.33 22.18 -1.68
C LYS A 69 11.59 21.60 -1.03
N THR A 70 11.92 22.05 0.18
CA THR A 70 13.12 21.59 0.91
C THR A 70 13.01 20.14 1.36
N LEU A 71 11.79 19.68 1.62
CA LEU A 71 11.47 18.32 2.07
C LEU A 71 10.99 17.41 0.93
N GLY A 72 11.21 17.79 -0.33
CA GLY A 72 11.00 16.92 -1.49
C GLY A 72 9.56 16.79 -1.99
N ALA A 73 8.62 17.66 -1.59
CA ALA A 73 7.23 17.59 -2.07
C ALA A 73 7.09 17.65 -3.61
N GLU A 74 8.03 18.34 -4.27
CA GLU A 74 8.11 18.48 -5.73
C GLU A 74 8.86 17.31 -6.41
N ASP A 75 9.46 16.40 -5.63
CA ASP A 75 10.13 15.23 -6.19
C ASP A 75 9.08 14.33 -6.85
N SER A 76 9.31 13.99 -8.11
CA SER A 76 8.40 13.16 -8.92
C SER A 76 8.51 11.67 -8.56
N ILE A 77 8.29 11.36 -7.27
CA ILE A 77 8.27 10.00 -6.75
C ILE A 77 6.84 9.49 -6.81
N ASN A 78 6.58 8.63 -7.80
CA ASN A 78 5.27 8.04 -8.07
C ASN A 78 4.95 6.87 -7.12
N GLU A 79 5.18 7.05 -5.82
CA GLU A 79 5.00 6.02 -4.80
C GLU A 79 4.17 6.50 -3.62
N PHE A 80 3.46 5.54 -3.03
CA PHE A 80 2.78 5.70 -1.77
C PHE A 80 2.79 4.38 -1.01
N GLY A 81 3.29 4.40 0.22
CA GLY A 81 3.42 3.21 1.04
C GLY A 81 3.89 3.52 2.45
N TRP A 82 4.41 2.48 3.12
CA TRP A 82 4.90 2.59 4.49
C TRP A 82 6.16 3.46 4.60
N ASP A 83 6.97 3.53 3.54
CA ASP A 83 8.21 4.32 3.47
C ASP A 83 7.99 5.67 2.77
N ASN A 84 7.41 5.70 1.57
CA ASN A 84 7.27 6.95 0.79
C ASN A 84 5.84 7.52 0.79
N LYS A 85 5.70 8.83 1.06
CA LYS A 85 4.41 9.54 1.19
C LYS A 85 4.16 10.54 0.07
N HIS A 86 5.07 10.71 -0.89
CA HIS A 86 5.03 11.82 -1.86
C HIS A 86 3.74 11.85 -2.70
N ALA A 87 3.38 10.74 -3.36
CA ALA A 87 2.16 10.72 -4.16
C ALA A 87 0.90 10.90 -3.30
N GLY A 88 0.89 10.30 -2.09
CA GLY A 88 -0.22 10.44 -1.15
C GLY A 88 -0.37 11.85 -0.60
N LEU A 89 0.75 12.52 -0.32
CA LEU A 89 0.83 13.91 0.14
C LEU A 89 0.25 14.86 -0.91
N ASN A 90 0.71 14.73 -2.16
CA ASN A 90 0.23 15.53 -3.29
C ASN A 90 -1.28 15.35 -3.49
N VAL A 91 -1.77 14.10 -3.50
CA VAL A 91 -3.21 13.82 -3.55
C VAL A 91 -3.94 14.45 -2.36
N LEU A 92 -3.45 14.28 -1.12
CA LEU A 92 -4.11 14.81 0.08
C LEU A 92 -4.24 16.33 0.06
N ILE A 93 -3.16 17.05 -0.25
CA ILE A 93 -3.11 18.52 -0.22
C ILE A 93 -3.84 19.12 -1.42
N SER A 94 -3.81 18.46 -2.60
CA SER A 94 -4.49 18.96 -3.80
C SER A 94 -5.97 19.28 -3.56
N LYS A 95 -6.60 18.61 -2.59
CA LYS A 95 -7.97 18.90 -2.17
C LYS A 95 -8.18 20.37 -1.78
N GLU A 96 -7.24 20.98 -1.06
CA GLU A 96 -7.36 22.40 -0.65
C GLU A 96 -7.40 23.33 -1.87
N PHE A 97 -6.66 23.00 -2.94
CA PHE A 97 -6.75 23.73 -4.20
C PHE A 97 -8.06 23.41 -4.95
N ILE A 98 -8.36 22.13 -5.14
CA ILE A 98 -9.50 21.67 -5.96
C ILE A 98 -10.86 22.11 -5.40
N GLU A 99 -11.04 22.04 -4.07
CA GLU A 99 -12.33 22.32 -3.43
C GLU A 99 -12.37 23.68 -2.73
N GLY A 100 -11.22 24.23 -2.35
CA GLY A 100 -11.12 25.47 -1.57
C GLY A 100 -10.47 26.64 -2.31
N GLU A 101 -10.07 26.44 -3.57
CA GLU A 101 -9.41 27.43 -4.43
C GLU A 101 -8.15 28.05 -3.78
N ALA A 102 -7.48 27.30 -2.90
CA ALA A 102 -6.25 27.73 -2.25
C ALA A 102 -5.10 27.75 -3.28
N LEU A 103 -4.93 28.85 -4.02
CA LEU A 103 -3.94 29.01 -5.10
C LEU A 103 -2.51 28.66 -4.67
N SER A 104 -2.18 28.87 -3.41
CA SER A 104 -0.87 28.52 -2.84
C SER A 104 -0.59 27.01 -2.79
N MET A 105 -1.59 26.16 -3.06
CA MET A 105 -1.48 24.70 -3.11
C MET A 105 -1.52 24.15 -4.54
N GLN A 106 -1.47 25.01 -5.55
CA GLN A 106 -1.56 24.61 -6.97
C GLN A 106 -0.46 23.61 -7.36
N SER A 107 0.77 23.76 -6.87
CA SER A 107 1.87 22.84 -7.18
C SER A 107 1.58 21.39 -6.75
N TYR A 108 0.91 21.18 -5.61
CA TYR A 108 0.49 19.85 -5.15
C TYR A 108 -0.58 19.24 -6.07
N LYS A 109 -1.46 20.07 -6.65
CA LYS A 109 -2.42 19.64 -7.66
C LYS A 109 -1.71 19.23 -8.96
N GLU A 110 -0.74 20.02 -9.42
CA GLU A 110 0.06 19.72 -10.61
C GLU A 110 0.87 18.42 -10.44
N SER A 111 1.48 18.22 -9.27
CA SER A 111 2.17 16.96 -8.94
C SER A 111 1.21 15.77 -8.85
N ALA A 112 0.00 15.95 -8.29
CA ALA A 112 -1.02 14.91 -8.28
C ALA A 112 -1.50 14.56 -9.69
N ASP A 113 -1.70 15.55 -10.57
CA ASP A 113 -2.04 15.34 -11.97
C ASP A 113 -0.95 14.57 -12.71
N SER A 114 0.31 15.00 -12.57
CA SER A 114 1.46 14.32 -13.15
C SER A 114 1.53 12.85 -12.73
N PHE A 115 1.38 12.57 -11.43
CA PHE A 115 1.29 11.22 -10.89
C PHE A 115 0.17 10.41 -11.55
N ILE A 116 -1.05 10.96 -11.65
CA ILE A 116 -2.19 10.29 -12.29
C ILE A 116 -1.88 9.98 -13.76
N CYS A 117 -1.24 10.89 -14.49
CA CYS A 117 -0.88 10.66 -15.88
C CYS A 117 0.08 9.49 -16.06
N THR A 118 0.95 9.22 -15.08
CA THR A 118 1.84 8.04 -15.11
C THR A 118 1.10 6.71 -14.94
N LEU A 119 -0.14 6.75 -14.41
CA LEU A 119 -0.96 5.56 -14.15
C LEU A 119 -1.90 5.19 -15.28
N ILE A 120 -2.08 6.06 -16.27
CA ILE A 120 -2.99 5.85 -17.40
C ILE A 120 -2.18 5.37 -18.60
N PRO A 121 -2.27 4.08 -19.00
CA PRO A 121 -1.46 3.52 -20.09
C PRO A 121 -1.68 4.19 -21.45
N GLU A 122 -2.83 4.83 -21.67
CA GLU A 122 -3.16 5.54 -22.90
C GLU A 122 -2.55 6.95 -22.97
N SER A 123 -1.94 7.44 -21.88
CA SER A 123 -1.32 8.77 -21.85
C SER A 123 0.04 8.77 -22.57
N SER A 124 0.57 9.95 -22.92
CA SER A 124 1.92 10.07 -23.48
C SER A 124 3.01 10.26 -22.41
N SER A 125 2.65 10.23 -21.13
CA SER A 125 3.57 10.45 -20.01
C SER A 125 4.40 9.20 -19.70
N PRO A 126 5.60 9.31 -19.09
CA PRO A 126 6.32 8.14 -18.60
C PRO A 126 5.47 7.33 -17.62
N HIS A 127 5.19 6.06 -17.95
CA HIS A 127 4.28 5.24 -17.17
C HIS A 127 4.97 4.46 -16.05
N ILE A 128 4.21 4.22 -14.99
CA ILE A 128 4.49 3.07 -14.11
C ILE A 128 4.32 1.79 -14.93
N GLN A 129 5.16 0.79 -14.65
CA GLN A 129 5.13 -0.47 -15.36
C GLN A 129 3.86 -1.26 -15.03
N TYR A 130 3.35 -1.96 -16.04
CA TYR A 130 2.28 -2.92 -15.89
C TYR A 130 2.79 -4.30 -16.31
N THR A 131 2.36 -5.35 -15.61
CA THR A 131 2.54 -6.73 -16.09
C THR A 131 1.72 -6.97 -17.36
N PRO A 132 2.01 -8.02 -18.15
CA PRO A 132 1.17 -8.43 -19.28
C PRO A 132 -0.32 -8.60 -18.93
N GLY A 133 -0.62 -9.05 -17.71
CA GLY A 133 -1.96 -9.20 -17.14
C GLY A 133 -2.59 -7.90 -16.64
N GLY A 134 -1.89 -6.77 -16.70
CA GLY A 134 -2.44 -5.45 -16.35
C GLY A 134 -2.34 -5.08 -14.87
N MET A 135 -1.48 -5.72 -14.08
CA MET A 135 -1.19 -5.32 -12.70
C MET A 135 -0.13 -4.22 -12.68
N ILE A 136 -0.33 -3.19 -11.85
CA ILE A 136 0.73 -2.22 -11.53
C ILE A 136 1.92 -2.97 -10.92
N TYR A 137 3.10 -2.79 -11.50
CA TYR A 137 4.32 -3.50 -11.14
C TYR A 137 5.46 -2.53 -10.83
N LYS A 138 6.27 -2.90 -9.82
CA LYS A 138 7.54 -2.26 -9.51
C LYS A 138 8.59 -3.32 -9.14
N PRO A 139 9.84 -3.21 -9.62
CA PRO A 139 10.91 -4.09 -9.17
C PRO A 139 11.12 -4.03 -7.65
N GLY A 140 11.25 -5.18 -6.99
CA GLY A 140 11.50 -5.26 -5.54
C GLY A 140 10.67 -6.31 -4.79
N GLY A 141 9.57 -6.79 -5.39
CA GLY A 141 8.65 -7.75 -4.77
C GLY A 141 7.55 -7.07 -3.95
N SER A 142 6.66 -7.85 -3.34
CA SER A 142 5.49 -7.34 -2.61
C SER A 142 4.62 -6.38 -3.44
N ASN A 143 4.44 -6.66 -4.73
CA ASN A 143 3.76 -5.79 -5.70
C ASN A 143 2.31 -5.43 -5.32
N MET A 144 1.60 -6.28 -4.57
CA MET A 144 0.26 -5.97 -4.09
C MET A 144 0.20 -4.73 -3.20
N GLN A 145 1.33 -4.29 -2.62
CA GLN A 145 1.40 -3.02 -1.92
C GLN A 145 1.07 -1.84 -2.83
N HIS A 146 1.59 -1.85 -4.06
CA HIS A 146 1.38 -0.80 -5.04
C HIS A 146 -0.04 -0.85 -5.61
N VAL A 147 -0.53 -2.06 -5.91
CA VAL A 147 -1.91 -2.29 -6.34
C VAL A 147 -2.91 -1.68 -5.35
N THR A 148 -2.75 -1.96 -4.06
CA THR A 148 -3.69 -1.51 -3.03
C THR A 148 -3.53 -0.02 -2.70
N SER A 149 -2.30 0.48 -2.53
CA SER A 149 -2.04 1.87 -2.17
C SER A 149 -2.38 2.84 -3.29
N ILE A 150 -2.05 2.52 -4.54
CA ILE A 150 -2.35 3.37 -5.70
C ILE A 150 -3.85 3.34 -6.01
N SER A 151 -4.52 2.19 -5.88
CA SER A 151 -5.98 2.14 -6.01
C SER A 151 -6.68 3.04 -4.99
N PHE A 152 -6.16 3.10 -3.77
CA PHE A 152 -6.68 4.02 -2.74
C PHE A 152 -6.50 5.49 -3.14
N LEU A 153 -5.34 5.86 -3.69
CA LEU A 153 -5.10 7.22 -4.17
C LEU A 153 -5.96 7.58 -5.38
N LEU A 154 -6.10 6.68 -6.36
CA LEU A 154 -6.96 6.84 -7.53
C LEU A 154 -8.41 7.17 -7.12
N LEU A 155 -8.97 6.39 -6.18
CA LEU A 155 -10.33 6.62 -5.70
C LEU A 155 -10.47 7.90 -4.87
N THR A 156 -9.47 8.22 -4.06
CA THR A 156 -9.43 9.46 -3.28
C THR A 156 -9.43 10.67 -4.20
N TYR A 157 -8.61 10.64 -5.24
CA TYR A 157 -8.49 11.72 -6.19
C TYR A 157 -9.72 11.85 -7.10
N ALA A 158 -10.28 10.73 -7.55
CA ALA A 158 -11.56 10.71 -8.27
C ALA A 158 -12.68 11.40 -7.48
N LYS A 159 -12.71 11.22 -6.14
CA LYS A 159 -13.67 11.89 -5.28
C LYS A 159 -13.50 13.41 -5.27
N TYR A 160 -12.26 13.91 -5.22
CA TYR A 160 -11.99 15.36 -5.26
C TYR A 160 -12.41 15.95 -6.61
N LEU A 161 -11.99 15.32 -7.72
CA LEU A 161 -12.35 15.76 -9.08
C LEU A 161 -13.86 15.76 -9.32
N THR A 162 -14.59 14.77 -8.79
CA THR A 162 -16.06 14.71 -8.92
C THR A 162 -16.73 15.90 -8.24
N LYS A 163 -16.27 16.28 -7.04
CA LYS A 163 -16.90 17.34 -6.26
C LYS A 163 -16.71 18.72 -6.90
N SER A 164 -15.63 18.91 -7.64
CA SER A 164 -15.28 20.18 -8.28
C SER A 164 -15.50 20.20 -9.80
N SER A 165 -16.02 19.11 -10.40
CA SER A 165 -16.18 18.95 -11.85
C SER A 165 -14.88 19.16 -12.66
N HIS A 166 -13.73 18.83 -12.06
CA HIS A 166 -12.42 18.94 -12.72
C HIS A 166 -12.04 17.64 -13.44
N THR A 167 -11.13 17.76 -14.42
CA THR A 167 -10.45 16.65 -15.08
C THR A 167 -8.94 16.84 -15.00
N VAL A 168 -8.20 15.76 -15.27
CA VAL A 168 -6.73 15.78 -15.38
C VAL A 168 -6.36 15.83 -16.86
N ASN A 169 -5.46 16.73 -17.25
CA ASN A 169 -4.92 16.76 -18.61
C ASN A 169 -3.60 16.00 -18.64
N CYS A 170 -3.55 14.91 -19.41
CA CYS A 170 -2.35 14.08 -19.59
C CYS A 170 -1.79 14.17 -21.01
N GLY A 171 -1.77 15.39 -21.57
CA GLY A 171 -1.34 15.67 -22.93
C GLY A 171 -2.51 15.56 -23.90
N ASP A 172 -2.58 14.44 -24.63
CA ASP A 172 -3.60 14.24 -25.67
C ASP A 172 -4.92 13.66 -25.13
N ILE A 173 -4.95 13.29 -23.84
CA ILE A 173 -6.12 12.71 -23.19
C ILE A 173 -6.54 13.52 -21.96
N SER A 174 -7.86 13.64 -21.78
CA SER A 174 -8.47 14.16 -20.55
C SER A 174 -8.96 12.99 -19.70
N VAL A 175 -8.46 12.89 -18.48
CA VAL A 175 -8.75 11.81 -17.54
C VAL A 175 -9.72 12.32 -16.47
N GLY A 176 -10.94 11.77 -16.49
CA GLY A 176 -11.99 12.12 -15.54
C GLY A 176 -12.09 11.16 -14.36
N PRO A 177 -12.96 11.47 -13.37
CA PRO A 177 -13.18 10.62 -12.20
C PRO A 177 -13.53 9.16 -12.53
N ASP A 178 -14.34 8.91 -13.56
CA ASP A 178 -14.79 7.56 -13.92
C ASP A 178 -13.64 6.70 -14.45
N THR A 179 -12.71 7.29 -15.20
CA THR A 179 -11.49 6.60 -15.64
C THR A 179 -10.64 6.16 -14.45
N LEU A 180 -10.48 7.03 -13.45
CA LEU A 180 -9.71 6.70 -12.24
C LEU A 180 -10.38 5.58 -11.42
N ARG A 181 -11.71 5.63 -11.28
CA ARG A 181 -12.48 4.58 -10.60
C ARG A 181 -12.37 3.25 -11.32
N LEU A 182 -12.48 3.25 -12.65
CA LEU A 182 -12.33 2.05 -13.46
C LEU A 182 -10.92 1.47 -13.34
N GLN A 183 -9.89 2.31 -13.36
CA GLN A 183 -8.52 1.87 -13.20
C GLN A 183 -8.28 1.23 -11.83
N ALA A 184 -8.76 1.86 -10.74
CA ALA A 184 -8.71 1.26 -9.41
C ALA A 184 -9.48 -0.07 -9.35
N LYS A 185 -10.65 -0.15 -10.00
CA LYS A 185 -11.43 -1.38 -10.06
C LYS A 185 -10.67 -2.51 -10.77
N LYS A 186 -10.05 -2.25 -11.91
CA LYS A 186 -9.22 -3.25 -12.63
C LYS A 186 -8.11 -3.82 -11.75
N GLN A 187 -7.45 -2.97 -10.96
CA GLN A 187 -6.39 -3.41 -10.04
C GLN A 187 -6.93 -4.30 -8.91
N ILE A 188 -8.09 -3.98 -8.35
CA ILE A 188 -8.70 -4.81 -7.31
C ILE A 188 -9.30 -6.10 -7.87
N ASP A 189 -9.89 -6.05 -9.06
CA ASP A 189 -10.38 -7.25 -9.73
C ASP A 189 -9.20 -8.19 -10.06
N TYR A 190 -8.05 -7.65 -10.51
CA TYR A 190 -6.81 -8.42 -10.66
C TYR A 190 -6.40 -9.07 -9.33
N LEU A 191 -6.36 -8.31 -8.23
CA LEU A 191 -6.02 -8.84 -6.90
C LEU A 191 -6.94 -9.99 -6.48
N LEU A 192 -8.23 -9.90 -6.81
CA LEU A 192 -9.27 -10.83 -6.36
C LEU A 192 -9.54 -11.99 -7.32
N GLY A 193 -8.93 -12.02 -8.52
CA GLY A 193 -8.95 -13.19 -9.39
C GLY A 193 -9.04 -12.94 -10.89
N ASP A 194 -9.30 -11.71 -11.34
CA ASP A 194 -9.26 -11.38 -12.77
C ASP A 194 -7.84 -11.11 -13.25
N ASN A 195 -7.03 -12.16 -13.20
CA ASN A 195 -5.64 -12.16 -13.60
C ASN A 195 -5.33 -13.43 -14.43
N PRO A 196 -4.16 -13.51 -15.09
CA PRO A 196 -3.79 -14.69 -15.90
C PRO A 196 -3.79 -16.01 -15.11
N MET A 197 -3.51 -15.96 -13.81
CA MET A 197 -3.49 -17.14 -12.93
C MET A 197 -4.89 -17.62 -12.51
N LYS A 198 -5.94 -16.80 -12.73
CA LYS A 198 -7.33 -17.04 -12.31
C LYS A 198 -7.41 -17.48 -10.85
N MET A 199 -6.74 -16.72 -9.98
CA MET A 199 -6.71 -16.94 -8.54
C MET A 199 -6.70 -15.62 -7.79
N SER A 200 -7.36 -15.57 -6.63
CA SER A 200 -7.25 -14.46 -5.70
C SER A 200 -5.87 -14.45 -5.05
N TYR A 201 -5.30 -13.27 -4.81
CA TYR A 201 -4.12 -13.08 -3.96
C TYR A 201 -4.48 -12.73 -2.51
N MET A 202 -5.78 -12.73 -2.17
CA MET A 202 -6.30 -12.66 -0.81
C MET A 202 -6.65 -14.07 -0.30
N VAL A 203 -6.05 -14.46 0.81
CA VAL A 203 -6.25 -15.77 1.44
C VAL A 203 -7.71 -15.93 1.87
N GLY A 204 -8.32 -17.05 1.47
CA GLY A 204 -9.71 -17.37 1.80
C GLY A 204 -10.78 -16.67 0.95
N TYR A 205 -10.39 -15.99 -0.14
CA TYR A 205 -11.31 -15.37 -1.07
C TYR A 205 -11.29 -16.09 -2.43
N GLY A 206 -12.48 -16.39 -2.98
CA GLY A 206 -12.65 -17.11 -4.23
C GLY A 206 -12.29 -18.60 -4.14
N ASP A 207 -12.39 -19.32 -5.26
CA ASP A 207 -12.17 -20.77 -5.32
C ASP A 207 -10.67 -21.16 -5.29
N ARG A 208 -9.79 -20.23 -5.66
CA ARG A 208 -8.34 -20.42 -5.71
C ARG A 208 -7.63 -19.25 -5.06
N TYR A 209 -6.83 -19.52 -4.03
CA TYR A 209 -6.06 -18.54 -3.27
C TYR A 209 -4.77 -19.17 -2.69
N PRO A 210 -3.77 -18.37 -2.28
CA PRO A 210 -2.54 -18.86 -1.65
C PRO A 210 -2.80 -19.67 -0.38
N GLN A 211 -2.21 -20.86 -0.29
CA GLN A 211 -2.33 -21.75 0.85
C GLN A 211 -1.01 -21.89 1.61
N ARG A 212 0.11 -21.45 1.04
CA ARG A 212 1.45 -21.63 1.61
C ARG A 212 2.15 -20.30 1.88
N ILE A 213 1.42 -19.33 2.45
CA ILE A 213 1.95 -17.98 2.71
C ILE A 213 3.10 -17.96 3.74
N HIS A 214 4.04 -17.01 3.59
CA HIS A 214 5.16 -16.79 4.52
C HIS A 214 4.69 -16.13 5.83
N HIS A 215 3.92 -16.85 6.65
CA HIS A 215 3.43 -16.33 7.94
C HIS A 215 3.50 -17.39 9.03
N ARG A 216 4.30 -17.14 10.08
CA ARG A 216 4.56 -18.13 11.16
C ARG A 216 3.29 -18.61 11.85
N GLY A 217 2.39 -17.70 12.20
CA GLY A 217 1.11 -18.06 12.83
C GLY A 217 0.17 -18.83 11.89
N SER A 218 0.40 -18.76 10.57
CA SER A 218 -0.35 -19.52 9.59
C SER A 218 0.26 -20.92 9.40
N SER A 219 1.58 -20.99 9.27
CA SER A 219 2.33 -22.21 8.93
C SER A 219 2.57 -23.17 10.10
N LEU A 220 2.67 -22.66 11.33
CA LEU A 220 2.88 -23.48 12.53
C LEU A 220 1.55 -24.06 13.03
N PRO A 221 1.57 -25.22 13.71
CA PRO A 221 0.37 -25.80 14.30
C PRO A 221 -0.20 -24.87 15.38
N SER A 222 -1.52 -24.96 15.60
CA SER A 222 -2.16 -24.18 16.66
C SER A 222 -1.72 -24.67 18.04
N ILE A 223 -1.86 -23.82 19.07
CA ILE A 223 -1.61 -24.25 20.46
C ILE A 223 -2.54 -25.39 20.92
N LYS A 224 -3.67 -25.60 20.23
CA LYS A 224 -4.58 -26.73 20.50
C LYS A 224 -3.98 -28.06 20.04
N ASP A 225 -3.31 -28.05 18.87
CA ASP A 225 -2.73 -29.23 18.26
C ASP A 225 -1.29 -29.49 18.73
N HIS A 226 -0.61 -28.43 19.20
CA HIS A 226 0.75 -28.49 19.73
C HIS A 226 0.88 -27.58 20.97
N PRO A 227 0.45 -28.03 22.16
CA PRO A 227 0.47 -27.21 23.39
C PRO A 227 1.87 -26.99 23.97
N GLU A 228 2.81 -27.86 23.63
CA GLU A 228 4.21 -27.79 24.06
C GLU A 228 4.93 -26.57 23.45
N ARG A 229 5.89 -26.02 24.18
CA ARG A 229 6.70 -24.90 23.69
C ARG A 229 7.59 -25.34 22.53
N MET A 230 7.53 -24.62 21.41
CA MET A 230 8.48 -24.78 20.29
C MET A 230 9.79 -24.01 20.55
N ALA A 231 10.93 -24.68 20.39
CA ALA A 231 12.25 -24.05 20.37
C ALA A 231 12.52 -23.35 19.03
N CYS A 232 13.61 -22.57 18.94
CA CYS A 232 13.82 -21.63 17.83
C CYS A 232 13.96 -22.27 16.43
N LYS A 233 14.20 -23.59 16.33
CA LYS A 233 14.32 -24.32 15.05
C LYS A 233 13.25 -25.38 14.83
N ASP A 234 12.36 -25.59 15.78
CA ASP A 234 11.33 -26.63 15.71
C ASP A 234 10.26 -26.32 14.66
N GLY A 235 10.20 -25.07 14.19
CA GLY A 235 9.34 -24.64 13.08
C GLY A 235 9.85 -25.03 11.69
N THR A 236 11.10 -25.50 11.56
CA THR A 236 11.73 -25.79 10.26
C THR A 236 10.95 -26.81 9.41
N PRO A 237 10.46 -27.94 9.97
CA PRO A 237 9.66 -28.89 9.19
C PRO A 237 8.38 -28.29 8.60
N TYR A 238 7.76 -27.33 9.30
CA TYR A 238 6.57 -26.62 8.81
C TYR A 238 6.94 -25.59 7.75
N TYR A 239 8.08 -24.93 7.89
CA TYR A 239 8.59 -23.98 6.91
C TYR A 239 8.93 -24.67 5.58
N ASP A 240 9.58 -25.84 5.62
CA ASP A 240 9.99 -26.61 4.43
C ASP A 240 8.85 -27.47 3.84
N SER A 241 7.72 -27.59 4.54
CA SER A 241 6.60 -28.43 4.09
C SER A 241 5.97 -27.93 2.79
N SER A 242 5.69 -28.88 1.88
CA SER A 242 4.87 -28.65 0.68
C SER A 242 3.36 -28.62 0.96
N SER A 243 2.94 -28.97 2.17
CA SER A 243 1.53 -28.93 2.56
C SER A 243 1.03 -27.49 2.73
N PRO A 244 -0.29 -27.26 2.54
CA PRO A 244 -0.97 -26.05 2.96
C PRO A 244 -0.65 -25.68 4.41
N ASN A 245 -0.67 -24.38 4.71
CA ASN A 245 -0.57 -23.89 6.08
C ASN A 245 -1.79 -24.39 6.91
N PRO A 246 -1.58 -24.93 8.12
CA PRO A 246 -2.66 -25.48 8.95
C PRO A 246 -3.67 -24.43 9.42
N ASN A 247 -3.26 -23.15 9.51
CA ASN A 247 -4.12 -22.05 9.92
C ASN A 247 -4.26 -21.03 8.77
N PRO A 248 -5.33 -21.08 7.95
CA PRO A 248 -5.57 -20.09 6.92
C PRO A 248 -5.71 -18.69 7.50
N LEU A 249 -4.84 -17.76 7.10
CA LEU A 249 -4.89 -16.37 7.53
C LEU A 249 -5.89 -15.58 6.66
N VAL A 250 -7.18 -15.84 6.86
CA VAL A 250 -8.26 -15.27 6.04
C VAL A 250 -8.17 -13.74 5.96
N GLY A 251 -8.27 -13.21 4.74
CA GLY A 251 -8.21 -11.77 4.46
C GLY A 251 -6.79 -11.22 4.28
N ALA A 252 -5.74 -12.00 4.57
CA ALA A 252 -4.37 -11.59 4.29
C ALA A 252 -4.12 -11.53 2.78
N ILE A 253 -3.46 -10.46 2.33
CA ILE A 253 -3.05 -10.29 0.94
C ILE A 253 -1.55 -10.57 0.89
N VAL A 254 -1.15 -11.49 0.02
CA VAL A 254 0.26 -11.82 -0.19
C VAL A 254 0.95 -10.76 -1.05
N GLY A 255 2.28 -10.77 -1.11
CA GLY A 255 3.06 -9.91 -1.99
C GLY A 255 2.65 -9.94 -3.47
N GLY A 256 2.14 -11.07 -3.97
CA GLY A 256 1.59 -11.21 -5.32
C GLY A 256 2.61 -11.64 -6.37
N PRO A 257 2.24 -11.61 -7.66
CA PRO A 257 3.07 -12.14 -8.74
C PRO A 257 4.27 -11.24 -9.08
N GLY A 258 5.17 -11.80 -9.90
CA GLY A 258 6.27 -11.06 -10.53
C GLY A 258 5.82 -10.25 -11.75
N GLU A 259 6.79 -9.75 -12.52
CA GLU A 259 6.56 -8.97 -13.75
C GLU A 259 5.84 -9.75 -14.86
N ASP A 260 5.92 -11.08 -14.80
CA ASP A 260 5.37 -12.03 -15.77
C ASP A 260 4.01 -12.60 -15.36
N ASP A 261 3.36 -11.99 -14.35
CA ASP A 261 2.11 -12.47 -13.72
C ASP A 261 2.24 -13.84 -13.03
N ALA A 262 3.44 -14.43 -12.97
CA ALA A 262 3.63 -15.75 -12.40
C ALA A 262 3.66 -15.67 -10.86
N TYR A 263 2.87 -16.56 -10.24
CA TYR A 263 2.83 -16.74 -8.79
C TYR A 263 3.02 -18.20 -8.42
N GLY A 264 4.11 -18.51 -7.73
CA GLY A 264 4.30 -19.80 -7.09
C GLY A 264 3.81 -19.71 -5.66
N ASP A 265 2.86 -20.58 -5.26
CA ASP A 265 2.42 -20.68 -3.86
C ASP A 265 3.49 -21.39 -3.02
N ASP A 266 4.56 -20.66 -2.72
CA ASP A 266 5.72 -21.13 -2.00
C ASP A 266 6.07 -20.22 -0.83
N ARG A 267 6.05 -20.82 0.36
CA ARG A 267 6.36 -20.17 1.63
C ARG A 267 7.78 -19.64 1.67
N ALA A 268 8.72 -20.24 0.96
CA ALA A 268 10.10 -19.78 0.95
C ALA A 268 10.29 -18.52 0.09
N ASP A 269 9.43 -18.30 -0.90
CA ASP A 269 9.43 -17.08 -1.71
C ASP A 269 8.70 -15.95 -0.99
N TYR A 270 9.36 -15.38 0.02
CA TYR A 270 8.80 -14.30 0.83
C TYR A 270 8.44 -13.06 0.00
N ARG A 271 9.09 -12.82 -1.16
CA ARG A 271 8.77 -11.66 -2.01
C ARG A 271 7.37 -11.72 -2.59
N LYS A 272 6.87 -12.93 -2.87
CA LYS A 272 5.52 -13.17 -3.40
C LYS A 272 4.53 -13.56 -2.31
N SER A 273 4.96 -14.34 -1.32
CA SER A 273 4.07 -15.01 -0.37
C SER A 273 3.93 -14.34 1.00
N GLU A 274 4.72 -13.30 1.31
CA GLU A 274 4.63 -12.60 2.59
C GLU A 274 3.41 -11.66 2.63
N PRO A 275 2.49 -11.82 3.60
CA PRO A 275 1.46 -10.84 3.86
C PRO A 275 1.97 -9.75 4.81
N THR A 276 1.53 -8.51 4.60
CA THR A 276 1.91 -7.40 5.48
C THR A 276 0.74 -6.46 5.76
N THR A 277 0.82 -5.76 6.89
CA THR A 277 -0.23 -4.80 7.30
C THR A 277 -0.37 -3.64 6.32
N TYR A 278 0.72 -3.19 5.71
CA TYR A 278 0.71 -2.06 4.78
C TYR A 278 0.11 -2.39 3.41
N ILE A 279 0.03 -3.68 3.01
CA ILE A 279 -0.74 -4.11 1.84
C ILE A 279 -2.24 -4.08 2.16
N ASN A 280 -2.62 -4.59 3.34
CA ASN A 280 -4.02 -4.66 3.76
C ASN A 280 -4.63 -3.29 4.12
N ALA A 281 -3.86 -2.38 4.72
CA ALA A 281 -4.35 -1.09 5.22
C ALA A 281 -5.08 -0.23 4.17
N PRO A 282 -4.50 0.07 2.98
CA PRO A 282 -5.20 0.85 1.96
C PRO A 282 -6.37 0.08 1.33
N LEU A 283 -6.27 -1.26 1.21
CA LEU A 283 -7.33 -2.07 0.61
C LEU A 283 -8.66 -1.92 1.35
N VAL A 284 -8.65 -1.81 2.69
CA VAL A 284 -9.87 -1.64 3.48
C VAL A 284 -10.68 -0.43 3.00
N GLY A 285 -10.02 0.70 2.74
CA GLY A 285 -10.66 1.90 2.21
C GLY A 285 -11.18 1.73 0.79
N VAL A 286 -10.44 1.01 -0.05
CA VAL A 286 -10.83 0.72 -1.45
C VAL A 286 -12.05 -0.19 -1.51
N LEU A 287 -12.08 -1.28 -0.73
CA LEU A 287 -13.24 -2.18 -0.68
C LEU A 287 -14.46 -1.47 -0.08
N ALA A 288 -14.29 -0.66 0.97
CA ALA A 288 -15.37 0.14 1.52
C ALA A 288 -15.96 1.09 0.47
N TYR A 289 -15.12 1.70 -0.37
CA TYR A 289 -15.58 2.53 -1.48
C TYR A 289 -16.45 1.73 -2.47
N PHE A 290 -15.99 0.57 -2.95
CA PHE A 290 -16.75 -0.21 -3.93
C PHE A 290 -18.02 -0.84 -3.36
N VAL A 291 -18.03 -1.21 -2.08
CA VAL A 291 -19.27 -1.62 -1.39
C VAL A 291 -20.29 -0.47 -1.34
N GLY A 292 -19.84 0.76 -1.07
CA GLY A 292 -20.69 1.95 -1.10
C GLY A 292 -21.06 2.43 -2.52
N ASN A 293 -20.34 1.98 -3.56
CA ASN A 293 -20.49 2.44 -4.94
C ASN A 293 -20.37 1.25 -5.93
N PRO A 294 -21.38 0.36 -5.97
CA PRO A 294 -21.28 -0.90 -6.73
C PRO A 294 -21.19 -0.72 -8.26
N ASN A 295 -21.59 0.43 -8.79
CA ASN A 295 -21.48 0.78 -10.22
C ASN A 295 -20.55 1.99 -10.42
N PRO A 296 -19.22 1.82 -10.27
CA PRO A 296 -18.28 2.95 -10.27
C PRO A 296 -18.21 3.72 -11.60
N GLY A 297 -18.63 3.14 -12.72
CA GLY A 297 -18.70 3.81 -14.04
C GLY A 297 -20.05 4.45 -14.38
N HIS A 298 -21.04 4.36 -13.48
CA HIS A 298 -22.37 4.95 -13.64
C HIS A 298 -22.82 5.56 -12.32
N ILE A 299 -22.34 6.76 -12.00
CA ILE A 299 -22.95 7.54 -10.91
C ILE A 299 -24.14 8.31 -11.48
N ARG A 300 -25.32 8.10 -10.89
CA ARG A 300 -26.53 8.89 -11.20
C ARG A 300 -26.25 10.35 -10.80
N HIS A 301 -26.34 11.23 -11.78
CA HIS A 301 -26.39 12.68 -11.58
C HIS A 301 -27.56 13.09 -10.67
#